data_AF-A0A2E8KD39-F1
#
_entry.id   AF-A0A2E8KD39-F1
#
_cell.length_a   1.000
_cell.length_b   1.000
_cell.length_c   1.000
_cell.angle_alpha   90.00
_cell.angle_beta   90.00
_cell.angle_gamma   90.00
#
_symmetry.space_group_name_H-M   'P 1'
#
loop_
_entity.id
_entity.type
_entity.pdbx_description
1 polymer ?
#
loop_
_entity_poly.entity_id
_entity_poly.type
_entity_poly.pdbx_seq_one_letter_code
_entity_poly.pdbx_strand_id
1 'polypeptide(L)'
;MTIGSWDPNKKVSTPDDTVSTELLACFIAATSDLPCELSAKLSNEQLQQSQIIEASASAWQIAIKTFSNEELISLIQFFTVIETQLPNWTAGAKSPAILINRELRSRGEKLKKETLLWIRDNTDNRFIPNGSPL
;
A
#
# COMPACT_ATOMS: atom_id res chain seq x y z
N MET A 1 -23.73 17.01 -3.90
CA MET A 1 -22.70 16.69 -4.90
C MET A 1 -21.50 17.54 -4.55
N THR A 2 -20.47 16.96 -3.94
CA THR A 2 -19.21 17.67 -3.69
C THR A 2 -18.10 16.68 -4.00
N ILE A 3 -17.72 16.67 -5.28
CA ILE A 3 -16.48 16.04 -5.74
C ILE A 3 -15.37 16.93 -5.20
N GLY A 4 -14.54 16.37 -4.32
CA GLY A 4 -13.35 17.05 -3.83
C GLY A 4 -12.48 17.42 -5.02
N SER A 5 -12.26 18.73 -5.20
CA SER A 5 -11.36 19.29 -6.20
C SER A 5 -10.02 18.58 -6.14
N TRP A 6 -9.74 17.81 -7.18
CA TRP A 6 -8.40 17.44 -7.57
C TRP A 6 -7.63 18.73 -7.87
N ASP A 7 -6.63 19.05 -7.06
CA ASP A 7 -5.76 20.22 -7.22
C ASP A 7 -4.45 19.78 -7.91
N PRO A 8 -4.26 20.06 -9.22
CA PRO A 8 -3.10 19.54 -9.97
C PRO A 8 -1.82 20.35 -9.72
N ASN A 9 -1.77 21.24 -8.72
CA ASN A 9 -0.73 22.27 -8.62
C ASN A 9 0.20 22.15 -7.41
N LYS A 10 0.56 20.93 -6.99
CA LYS A 10 1.81 20.71 -6.25
C LYS A 10 2.92 20.27 -7.22
N LYS A 11 3.71 21.26 -7.64
CA LYS A 11 4.93 21.10 -8.43
C LYS A 11 5.92 20.14 -7.73
N VAL A 12 6.45 19.15 -8.45
CA VAL A 12 7.85 19.07 -8.94
C VAL A 12 8.18 17.61 -9.36
N SER A 13 8.52 17.47 -10.65
CA SER A 13 9.32 16.42 -11.31
C SER A 13 8.62 15.14 -11.84
N THR A 14 8.62 15.08 -13.18
CA THR A 14 8.47 13.94 -14.12
C THR A 14 7.11 13.21 -14.21
N PRO A 15 6.48 13.19 -15.40
CA PRO A 15 5.29 12.39 -15.69
C PRO A 15 5.71 10.96 -16.03
N ASP A 16 5.22 9.98 -15.25
CA ASP A 16 4.71 8.65 -15.66
C ASP A 16 4.79 7.60 -14.52
N ASP A 17 5.48 7.90 -13.43
CA ASP A 17 5.76 6.89 -12.39
C ASP A 17 5.69 7.51 -10.98
N THR A 18 4.59 8.19 -10.66
CA THR A 18 4.42 8.90 -9.38
C THR A 18 3.32 8.28 -8.54
N VAL A 19 3.72 7.63 -7.43
CA VAL A 19 2.79 7.15 -6.40
C VAL A 19 2.30 8.34 -5.58
N SER A 20 1.01 8.68 -5.66
CA SER A 20 0.44 9.82 -4.92
C SER A 20 0.46 9.54 -3.42
N THR A 21 1.18 10.36 -2.65
CA THR A 21 1.23 10.26 -1.18
C THR A 21 -0.14 10.52 -0.54
N GLU A 22 -0.98 11.34 -1.14
CA GLU A 22 -2.34 11.61 -0.68
C GLU A 22 -3.23 10.35 -0.75
N LEU A 23 -3.08 9.53 -1.81
CA LEU A 23 -3.77 8.24 -1.92
C LEU A 23 -3.30 7.27 -0.83
N LEU A 24 -1.98 7.22 -0.57
CA LEU A 24 -1.43 6.38 0.50
C LEU A 24 -1.96 6.79 1.88
N ALA A 25 -2.08 8.10 2.14
CA ALA A 25 -2.68 8.60 3.38
C ALA A 25 -4.15 8.16 3.52
N CYS A 26 -4.92 8.18 2.43
CA CYS A 26 -6.29 7.64 2.44
C CYS A 26 -6.31 6.14 2.74
N PHE A 27 -5.40 5.35 2.18
CA PHE A 27 -5.30 3.91 2.46
C PHE A 27 -4.94 3.62 3.92
N ILE A 28 -4.03 4.39 4.50
CA ILE A 28 -3.70 4.31 5.92
C ILE A 28 -4.95 4.62 6.76
N ALA A 29 -5.68 5.69 6.45
CA ALA A 29 -6.90 6.04 7.18
C ALA A 29 -7.95 4.90 7.10
N ALA A 30 -8.06 4.24 5.95
CA ALA A 30 -8.94 3.09 5.76
C ALA A 30 -8.53 1.84 6.57
N THR A 31 -7.25 1.73 6.97
CA THR A 31 -6.76 0.58 7.77
C THR A 31 -7.18 0.61 9.24
N SER A 32 -7.59 1.78 9.75
CA SER A 32 -7.98 1.96 11.16
C SER A 32 -9.13 1.04 11.61
N ASP A 33 -9.92 0.52 10.66
CA ASP A 33 -11.14 -0.25 10.90
C ASP A 33 -11.02 -1.72 10.43
N LEU A 34 -9.80 -2.21 10.15
CA LEU A 34 -9.59 -3.58 9.65
C LEU A 34 -9.91 -4.67 10.71
N PRO A 35 -10.44 -5.84 10.31
CA PRO A 35 -10.81 -6.24 8.95
C PRO A 35 -12.16 -5.63 8.52
N CYS A 36 -12.16 -4.91 7.39
CA CYS A 36 -13.36 -4.28 6.81
C CYS A 36 -13.37 -4.48 5.30
N GLU A 37 -14.53 -4.33 4.67
CA GLU A 37 -14.65 -4.27 3.21
C GLU A 37 -14.04 -2.96 2.69
N LEU A 38 -12.81 -3.04 2.16
CA LEU A 38 -12.10 -1.88 1.63
C LEU A 38 -12.83 -1.31 0.40
N SER A 39 -13.55 -2.15 -0.34
CA SER A 39 -14.43 -1.74 -1.43
C SER A 39 -15.56 -0.80 -1.00
N ALA A 40 -16.03 -0.91 0.26
CA ALA A 40 -17.06 -0.03 0.82
C ALA A 40 -16.47 1.26 1.43
N LYS A 41 -15.20 1.23 1.86
CA LYS A 41 -14.51 2.39 2.45
C LYS A 41 -13.84 3.27 1.40
N LEU A 42 -13.43 2.69 0.27
CA LEU A 42 -12.76 3.40 -0.82
C LEU A 42 -13.75 3.81 -1.89
N SER A 43 -13.51 4.97 -2.48
CA SER A 43 -14.24 5.41 -3.67
C SER A 43 -13.90 4.54 -4.86
N ASN A 44 -14.84 4.41 -5.81
CA ASN A 44 -14.61 3.64 -7.04
C ASN A 44 -13.37 4.13 -7.80
N GLU A 45 -13.13 5.45 -7.83
CA GLU A 45 -11.91 6.03 -8.40
C GLU A 45 -10.63 5.47 -7.76
N GLN A 46 -10.60 5.31 -6.43
CA GLN A 46 -9.46 4.75 -5.71
C GLN A 46 -9.29 3.26 -6.01
N LEU A 47 -10.38 2.51 -6.12
CA LEU A 47 -10.35 1.09 -6.50
C LEU A 47 -9.80 0.87 -7.92
N GLN A 48 -9.98 1.84 -8.81
CA GLN A 48 -9.41 1.83 -10.17
C GLN A 48 -7.93 2.23 -10.21
N GLN A 49 -7.34 2.73 -9.11
CA GLN A 49 -5.92 3.09 -9.05
C GLN A 49 -4.98 1.89 -8.86
N SER A 50 -5.37 0.67 -9.27
CA SER A 50 -4.53 -0.52 -9.12
C SER A 50 -3.19 -0.40 -9.86
N GLN A 51 -3.11 0.48 -10.87
CA GLN A 51 -1.87 0.83 -11.58
C GLN A 51 -0.71 1.27 -10.66
N ILE A 52 -0.99 1.79 -9.45
CA ILE A 52 0.07 2.19 -8.52
C ILE A 52 0.93 1.01 -8.05
N ILE A 53 0.38 -0.21 -8.12
CA ILE A 53 1.08 -1.44 -7.76
C ILE A 53 2.18 -1.74 -8.78
N GLU A 54 1.97 -1.37 -10.04
CA GLU A 54 2.95 -1.54 -11.13
C GLU A 54 4.02 -0.44 -11.14
N ALA A 55 3.87 0.59 -10.33
CA ALA A 55 4.84 1.67 -10.22
C ALA A 55 6.23 1.16 -9.81
N SER A 56 7.25 1.87 -10.25
CA SER A 56 8.64 1.55 -9.99
C SER A 56 8.97 1.53 -8.49
N ALA A 57 9.94 0.69 -8.12
CA ALA A 57 10.41 0.65 -6.74
C ALA A 57 10.95 2.00 -6.26
N SER A 58 11.53 2.82 -7.16
CA SER A 58 12.00 4.17 -6.85
C SER A 58 10.86 5.11 -6.47
N ALA A 59 9.75 5.07 -7.20
CA ALA A 59 8.56 5.86 -6.90
C ALA A 59 7.98 5.51 -5.53
N TRP A 60 7.84 4.20 -5.27
CA TRP A 60 7.43 3.69 -3.97
C TRP A 60 8.36 4.14 -2.85
N GLN A 61 9.68 4.03 -3.04
CA GLN A 61 10.67 4.46 -2.04
C GLN A 61 10.55 5.95 -1.70
N ILE A 62 10.33 6.81 -2.69
CA ILE A 62 10.15 8.24 -2.45
C ILE A 62 8.85 8.48 -1.67
N ALA A 63 7.75 7.83 -2.06
CA ALA A 63 6.46 8.00 -1.41
C ALA A 63 6.45 7.47 0.03
N ILE A 64 7.01 6.28 0.28
CA ILE A 64 7.01 5.65 1.62
C ILE A 64 8.01 6.30 2.58
N LYS A 65 9.01 7.03 2.06
CA LYS A 65 9.95 7.81 2.87
C LYS A 65 9.29 8.91 3.70
N THR A 66 8.17 9.45 3.26
CA THR A 66 7.45 10.50 4.01
C THR A 66 6.62 9.97 5.16
N PHE A 67 6.34 8.66 5.20
CA PHE A 67 5.52 8.03 6.23
C PHE A 67 6.34 7.47 7.38
N SER A 68 5.74 7.45 8.57
CA SER A 68 6.26 6.85 9.79
C SER A 68 6.17 5.32 9.76
N ASN A 69 6.90 4.66 10.66
CA ASN A 69 6.95 3.20 10.71
C ASN A 69 5.56 2.57 10.94
N GLU A 70 4.72 3.19 11.77
CA GLU A 70 3.36 2.72 12.04
C GLU A 70 2.47 2.79 10.79
N GLU A 71 2.57 3.90 10.05
CA GLU A 71 1.87 4.10 8.77
C GLU A 71 2.32 3.09 7.70
N LEU A 72 3.62 2.75 7.66
CA LEU A 72 4.12 1.70 6.78
C LEU A 72 3.51 0.34 7.12
N ILE A 73 3.36 0.02 8.41
CA ILE A 73 2.72 -1.23 8.85
C ILE A 73 1.25 -1.24 8.42
N SER A 74 0.53 -0.13 8.60
CA SER A 74 -0.84 0.04 8.11
C SER A 74 -0.95 -0.17 6.60
N LEU A 75 -0.03 0.39 5.80
CA LEU A 75 -0.01 0.15 4.36
C LEU A 75 0.22 -1.32 4.01
N ILE A 76 1.10 -2.03 4.71
CA ILE A 76 1.30 -3.47 4.51
C ILE A 76 -0.02 -4.23 4.75
N GLN A 77 -0.74 -3.90 5.82
CA GLN A 77 -2.02 -4.51 6.13
C GLN A 77 -3.08 -4.21 5.07
N PHE A 78 -3.12 -2.96 4.58
CA PHE A 78 -3.99 -2.55 3.48
C PHE A 78 -3.75 -3.39 2.23
N PHE A 79 -2.50 -3.46 1.77
CA PHE A 79 -2.14 -4.20 0.55
C PHE A 79 -2.43 -5.69 0.68
N THR A 80 -2.28 -6.25 1.89
CA THR A 80 -2.62 -7.64 2.19
C THR A 80 -4.12 -7.90 1.99
N VAL A 81 -4.98 -7.01 2.47
CA VAL A 81 -6.44 -7.18 2.42
C VAL A 81 -7.00 -6.86 1.05
N ILE A 82 -6.53 -5.79 0.41
CA ILE A 82 -7.04 -5.38 -0.91
C ILE A 82 -6.68 -6.39 -1.99
N GLU A 83 -5.51 -7.04 -1.92
CA GLU A 83 -5.12 -8.10 -2.86
C GLU A 83 -6.03 -9.33 -2.75
N THR A 84 -6.55 -9.62 -1.56
CA THR A 84 -7.54 -10.70 -1.34
C THR A 84 -8.94 -10.30 -1.77
N GLN A 85 -9.34 -9.04 -1.58
CA GLN A 85 -10.68 -8.56 -1.95
C GLN A 85 -10.81 -8.25 -3.45
N LEU A 86 -9.72 -7.83 -4.11
CA LEU A 86 -9.74 -7.30 -5.47
C LEU A 86 -8.66 -7.96 -6.34
N PRO A 87 -9.06 -8.75 -7.35
CA PRO A 87 -8.10 -9.46 -8.21
C PRO A 87 -7.28 -8.51 -9.11
N ASN A 88 -7.75 -7.29 -9.37
CA ASN A 88 -6.99 -6.28 -10.10
C ASN A 88 -5.86 -5.65 -9.28
N TRP A 89 -5.84 -5.85 -7.96
CA TRP A 89 -4.78 -5.38 -7.07
C TRP A 89 -3.73 -6.47 -6.76
N THR A 90 -3.83 -7.63 -7.40
CA THR A 90 -2.92 -8.75 -7.18
C THR A 90 -1.60 -8.55 -7.92
N ALA A 91 -0.50 -8.48 -7.17
CA ALA A 91 0.85 -8.29 -7.71
C ALA A 91 1.80 -9.44 -7.38
N GLY A 92 1.40 -10.36 -6.49
CA GLY A 92 2.22 -11.49 -6.10
C GLY A 92 3.58 -11.02 -5.54
N ALA A 93 4.67 -11.44 -6.21
CA ALA A 93 6.04 -11.11 -5.81
C ALA A 93 6.44 -9.64 -6.02
N LYS A 94 5.64 -8.86 -6.78
CA LYS A 94 5.86 -7.43 -7.00
C LYS A 94 5.01 -6.56 -6.05
N SER A 95 4.40 -7.15 -5.03
CA SER A 95 3.51 -6.41 -4.14
C SER A 95 4.22 -5.27 -3.41
N PRO A 96 3.65 -4.05 -3.38
CA PRO A 96 4.19 -2.91 -2.64
C PRO A 96 4.42 -3.22 -1.15
N ALA A 97 3.63 -4.14 -0.57
CA ALA A 97 3.82 -4.61 0.81
C ALA A 97 5.24 -5.13 1.07
N ILE A 98 5.87 -5.77 0.07
CA ILE A 98 7.24 -6.30 0.16
C ILE A 98 8.24 -5.15 0.17
N LEU A 99 8.05 -4.15 -0.71
CA LEU A 99 8.90 -2.95 -0.76
C LEU A 99 8.81 -2.15 0.54
N ILE A 100 7.59 -1.98 1.07
CA ILE A 100 7.33 -1.29 2.33
C ILE A 100 8.00 -2.01 3.50
N ASN A 101 7.87 -3.34 3.59
CA ASN A 101 8.54 -4.13 4.61
C ASN A 101 10.07 -4.05 4.50
N ARG A 102 10.60 -3.99 3.27
CA ARG A 102 12.05 -3.80 3.04
C ARG A 102 12.53 -2.44 3.57
N GLU A 103 11.78 -1.37 3.32
CA GLU A 103 12.10 -0.05 3.87
C GLU A 103 11.98 -0.02 5.40
N LEU A 104 10.94 -0.63 5.97
CA LEU A 104 10.77 -0.75 7.43
C LEU A 104 12.01 -1.40 8.07
N ARG A 105 12.48 -2.51 7.47
CA ARG A 105 13.70 -3.21 7.89
C ARG A 105 14.95 -2.35 7.71
N SER A 106 15.04 -1.57 6.63
CA SER A 106 16.14 -0.63 6.42
C SER A 106 16.19 0.46 7.48
N ARG A 107 15.05 0.81 8.09
CA ARG A 107 14.96 1.75 9.21
C ARG A 107 15.26 1.12 10.57
N GLY A 108 15.54 -0.19 10.62
CA GLY A 108 15.77 -0.94 11.85
C GLY A 108 14.50 -1.45 12.53
N GLU A 109 13.33 -1.13 11.99
CA GLU A 109 12.03 -1.60 12.50
C GLU A 109 11.66 -2.93 11.85
N LYS A 110 10.94 -3.80 12.57
CA LYS A 110 10.50 -5.11 12.07
C LYS A 110 9.02 -5.30 12.34
N LEU A 111 8.33 -5.98 11.43
CA LEU A 111 6.97 -6.42 11.68
C LEU A 111 6.93 -7.31 12.93
N LYS A 112 6.01 -6.98 13.84
CA LYS A 112 5.76 -7.79 15.03
C LYS A 112 5.21 -9.15 14.61
N LYS A 113 5.47 -10.16 15.44
CA LYS A 113 4.98 -11.53 15.21
C LYS A 113 3.46 -11.59 15.02
N GLU A 114 2.72 -10.77 15.76
CA GLU A 114 1.26 -10.63 15.64
C GLU A 114 0.85 -10.17 14.24
N THR A 115 1.50 -9.14 13.70
CA THR A 115 1.24 -8.65 12.34
C THR A 115 1.59 -9.70 11.29
N LEU A 116 2.69 -10.44 11.46
CA LEU A 116 3.07 -11.52 10.55
C LEU A 116 2.03 -12.65 10.52
N LEU A 117 1.50 -13.03 11.69
CA LEU A 117 0.43 -14.02 11.80
C LEU A 117 -0.86 -13.50 11.17
N TRP A 118 -1.22 -12.25 11.42
CA TRP A 118 -2.40 -11.61 10.83
C TRP A 118 -2.31 -11.57 9.31
N ILE A 119 -1.17 -11.16 8.74
CA ILE A 119 -0.98 -11.12 7.29
C ILE A 119 -1.23 -12.50 6.68
N ARG A 120 -0.64 -13.54 7.28
CA ARG A 120 -0.77 -14.92 6.82
C ARG A 120 -2.19 -15.47 6.89
N ASP A 121 -3.03 -14.93 7.78
CA ASP A 121 -4.44 -15.30 7.90
C ASP A 121 -5.34 -14.53 6.91
N ASN A 122 -4.87 -13.37 6.41
CA ASN A 122 -5.64 -12.44 5.59
C ASN A 122 -5.24 -12.41 4.10
N THR A 123 -4.21 -13.15 3.69
CA THR A 123 -3.81 -13.28 2.28
C THR A 123 -3.31 -14.68 1.93
N ASP A 124 -3.65 -15.12 0.72
CA ASP A 124 -3.06 -16.30 0.09
C ASP A 124 -1.71 -16.01 -0.60
N ASN A 125 -1.30 -14.74 -0.66
CA ASN A 125 -0.03 -14.35 -1.28
C ASN A 125 1.16 -14.72 -0.39
N ARG A 126 1.75 -15.91 -0.65
CA ARG A 126 2.96 -16.42 0.02
C ARG A 126 4.20 -15.53 -0.08
N PHE A 127 4.21 -14.56 -1.00
CA PHE A 127 5.31 -13.61 -1.12
C PHE A 127 5.20 -12.50 -0.07
N ILE A 128 4.03 -12.17 0.46
CA ILE A 128 3.90 -11.16 1.50
C ILE A 128 4.23 -11.80 2.87
N PRO A 129 5.02 -11.14 3.74
CA PRO A 129 5.60 -9.80 3.58
C PRO A 129 7.06 -9.78 3.12
N ASN A 130 7.72 -10.94 2.94
CA ASN A 130 9.18 -11.00 2.79
C ASN A 130 9.69 -11.04 1.34
N GLY A 131 8.79 -11.17 0.37
CA GLY A 131 9.08 -11.40 -1.04
C GLY A 131 9.38 -12.86 -1.37
N SER A 132 9.68 -13.12 -2.64
CA SER A 132 10.21 -14.41 -3.08
C SER A 132 11.51 -14.71 -2.33
N PRO A 133 11.66 -15.92 -1.75
CA PRO A 133 12.98 -16.39 -1.38
C PRO A 133 13.78 -16.53 -2.68
N LEU A 134 14.72 -15.61 -2.91
CA LEU A 134 15.78 -15.75 -3.91
C LEU A 134 16.66 -16.94 -3.54
#